data_AF-A0A8D6PRU5-F1
#
_entry.id   AF-A0A8D6PRU5-F1
#
_cell.length_a   1.000
_cell.length_b   1.000
_cell.length_c   1.000
_cell.angle_alpha   90.00
_cell.angle_beta   90.00
_cell.angle_gamma   90.00
#
_symmetry.space_group_name_H-M   'P 1'
#
loop_
_entity.id
_entity.type
_entity.pdbx_description
1 polymer ?
#
loop_
_entity_poly.entity_id
_entity_poly.type
_entity_poly.pdbx_seq_one_letter_code
_entity_poly.pdbx_strand_id
1 'polypeptide(L)'
;MDNTERLYKEGILKLKENVPQIVISLVVAGLIWLFGVLVFIPIADMLGNPYLFGLTALKPIISAIVFIALAYVFLKIVKDFGELMDGVADIIASKLAKERITDDKLKRYRRGLRALAYLIVAIIAYLFFLPIMAGMSPVIAGIVLIILVIWGVIVLINIGNIFSDEIEEGARLALAKLEKISEKKENEEVTNE
;
A
#
# COMPACT_ATOMS: atom_id res chain seq x y z
N MET A 1 25.98 22.03 -3.14
CA MET A 1 25.02 21.10 -2.51
C MET A 1 25.20 19.76 -3.17
N ASP A 2 25.58 18.75 -2.40
CA ASP A 2 25.74 17.38 -2.89
C ASP A 2 24.36 16.83 -3.34
N ASN A 3 24.32 16.03 -4.40
CA ASN A 3 23.05 15.55 -4.99
C ASN A 3 22.21 14.71 -4.00
N THR A 4 22.88 14.04 -3.08
CA THR A 4 22.32 13.26 -1.97
C THR A 4 21.53 14.12 -0.97
N GLU A 5 22.05 15.28 -0.57
CA GLU A 5 21.36 16.21 0.34
C GLU A 5 20.08 16.78 -0.26
N ARG A 6 20.07 17.02 -1.58
CA ARG A 6 18.87 17.47 -2.29
C ARG A 6 17.78 16.41 -2.28
N LEU A 7 18.11 15.18 -2.66
CA LEU A 7 17.16 14.05 -2.68
C LEU A 7 16.59 13.75 -1.28
N TYR A 8 17.43 13.84 -0.24
CA TYR A 8 16.98 13.66 1.13
C TYR A 8 16.00 14.75 1.58
N LYS A 9 16.30 16.02 1.32
CA LYS A 9 15.40 17.14 1.66
C LYS A 9 14.08 17.07 0.90
N GLU A 10 14.12 16.77 -0.39
CA GLU A 10 12.92 16.59 -1.22
C GLU A 10 12.05 15.44 -0.70
N GLY A 11 12.65 14.30 -0.33
CA GLY A 11 11.90 13.17 0.22
C GLY A 11 11.26 13.44 1.59
N ILE A 12 11.97 14.14 2.48
CA ILE A 12 11.43 14.56 3.79
C ILE A 12 10.28 15.56 3.63
N LEU A 13 10.38 16.47 2.67
CA LEU A 13 9.36 17.48 2.41
C LEU A 13 8.07 16.82 1.90
N LYS A 14 8.17 15.88 0.96
CA LYS A 14 7.04 15.06 0.49
C LYS A 14 6.39 14.26 1.62
N LEU A 15 7.16 13.68 2.54
CA LEU A 15 6.61 12.97 3.70
C LEU A 15 5.86 13.93 4.64
N LYS A 16 6.46 15.08 4.95
CA LYS A 16 5.88 16.06 5.87
C LYS A 16 4.55 16.62 5.36
N GLU A 17 4.43 16.81 4.05
CA GLU A 17 3.21 17.31 3.41
C GLU A 17 2.13 16.23 3.28
N ASN A 18 2.51 15.01 2.87
CA ASN A 18 1.53 13.98 2.53
C ASN A 18 1.07 13.15 3.74
N VAL A 19 1.91 12.94 4.77
CA VAL A 19 1.51 12.14 5.96
C VAL A 19 0.28 12.72 6.66
N PRO A 20 0.23 14.02 7.03
CA PRO A 20 -0.95 14.57 7.70
C PRO A 20 -2.21 14.48 6.83
N GLN A 21 -2.06 14.72 5.52
CA GLN A 21 -3.19 14.70 4.59
C GLN A 21 -3.78 13.28 4.43
N ILE A 22 -2.94 12.25 4.40
CA ILE A 22 -3.35 10.85 4.38
C ILE A 22 -4.09 10.49 5.67
N VAL A 23 -3.56 10.90 6.84
CA VAL A 23 -4.21 10.64 8.14
C VAL A 23 -5.60 11.28 8.18
N ILE A 24 -5.72 12.55 7.78
CA ILE A 24 -7.02 13.25 7.72
C ILE A 24 -7.97 12.51 6.77
N SER A 25 -7.50 12.15 5.58
CA SER A 25 -8.33 11.46 4.58
C SER A 25 -8.78 10.07 5.06
N LEU A 26 -7.92 9.34 5.79
CA LEU A 26 -8.27 8.07 6.42
C LEU A 26 -9.30 8.24 7.53
N VAL A 27 -9.20 9.28 8.36
CA VAL A 27 -10.21 9.60 9.38
C VAL A 27 -11.55 9.91 8.72
N VAL A 28 -11.56 10.73 7.67
CA VAL A 28 -12.77 11.07 6.91
C VAL A 28 -13.38 9.82 6.27
N ALA A 29 -12.57 8.98 5.62
CA ALA A 29 -13.02 7.70 5.07
C ALA A 29 -13.60 6.79 6.16
N GLY A 30 -12.93 6.72 7.32
CA GLY A 30 -13.38 6.01 8.52
C GLY A 30 -14.76 6.47 8.98
N LEU A 31 -15.00 7.77 9.06
CA LEU A 31 -16.29 8.32 9.46
C LEU A 31 -17.38 8.02 8.43
N ILE A 32 -17.12 8.24 7.13
CA ILE A 32 -18.08 7.93 6.06
C ILE A 32 -18.45 6.45 6.11
N TRP A 33 -17.46 5.57 6.26
CA TRP A 33 -17.67 4.14 6.37
C TRP A 33 -18.49 3.78 7.62
N LEU A 34 -18.13 4.33 8.78
CA LEU A 34 -18.80 4.10 10.06
C LEU A 34 -20.28 4.46 9.96
N PHE A 35 -20.59 5.68 9.52
CA PHE A 35 -21.98 6.13 9.36
C PHE A 35 -22.70 5.38 8.23
N GLY A 36 -22.03 5.13 7.12
CA GLY A 36 -22.59 4.37 5.99
C GLY A 36 -23.03 2.97 6.40
N VAL A 37 -22.13 2.21 7.02
CA VAL A 37 -22.32 0.79 7.30
C VAL A 37 -23.11 0.53 8.58
N LEU A 38 -22.88 1.31 9.65
CA LEU A 38 -23.55 1.05 10.94
C LEU A 38 -24.87 1.81 11.11
N VAL A 39 -25.08 2.90 10.38
CA VAL A 39 -26.26 3.76 10.56
C VAL A 39 -27.13 3.75 9.30
N PHE A 40 -26.60 4.22 8.16
CA PHE A 40 -27.43 4.45 6.98
C PHE A 40 -27.92 3.16 6.32
N ILE A 41 -27.05 2.16 6.09
CA ILE A 41 -27.44 0.89 5.47
C ILE A 41 -28.47 0.13 6.33
N PRO A 42 -28.29 -0.05 7.66
CA PRO A 42 -29.27 -0.73 8.51
C PRO A 42 -30.62 -0.01 8.56
N ILE A 43 -30.63 1.33 8.64
CA ILE A 43 -31.88 2.11 8.59
C ILE A 43 -32.57 1.91 7.23
N ALA A 44 -31.81 1.91 6.13
CA ALA A 44 -32.34 1.65 4.79
C ALA A 44 -32.97 0.27 4.69
N ASP A 45 -32.35 -0.75 5.30
CA ASP A 45 -32.85 -2.13 5.33
C ASP A 45 -34.14 -2.24 6.16
N MET A 46 -34.20 -1.58 7.33
CA MET A 46 -35.41 -1.52 8.15
C MET A 46 -36.57 -0.86 7.41
N LEU A 47 -36.34 0.29 6.77
CA LEU A 47 -37.37 0.97 5.97
C LEU A 47 -37.73 0.21 4.69
N GLY A 48 -36.79 -0.57 4.15
CA GLY A 48 -37.01 -1.44 3.00
C GLY A 48 -37.86 -2.67 3.30
N ASN A 49 -38.11 -2.98 4.58
CA ASN A 49 -38.91 -4.13 4.97
C ASN A 49 -40.36 -4.00 4.43
N PRO A 50 -40.86 -4.99 3.66
CA PRO A 50 -42.23 -5.02 3.14
C PRO A 50 -43.31 -4.84 4.20
N TYR A 51 -43.03 -5.23 5.45
CA TYR A 51 -43.98 -5.15 6.56
C TYR A 51 -44.01 -3.78 7.27
N LEU A 52 -43.03 -2.89 7.02
CA LEU A 52 -42.95 -1.56 7.64
C LEU A 52 -43.33 -0.45 6.66
N PHE A 53 -42.50 -0.24 5.63
CA PHE A 53 -42.66 0.85 4.66
C PHE A 53 -42.54 0.39 3.19
N GLY A 54 -42.04 -0.82 2.93
CA GLY A 54 -41.99 -1.39 1.58
C GLY A 54 -41.02 -0.70 0.60
N LEU A 55 -40.08 0.12 1.09
CA LEU A 55 -39.11 0.85 0.27
C LEU A 55 -37.92 -0.04 -0.14
N THR A 56 -38.18 -1.17 -0.78
CA THR A 56 -37.20 -2.24 -1.06
C THR A 56 -35.96 -1.77 -1.84
N ALA A 57 -36.09 -0.70 -2.63
CA ALA A 57 -34.99 -0.12 -3.40
C ALA A 57 -34.06 0.81 -2.58
N LEU A 58 -34.42 1.17 -1.34
CA LEU A 58 -33.70 2.18 -0.56
C LEU A 58 -32.28 1.74 -0.17
N LYS A 59 -32.10 0.47 0.21
CA LYS A 59 -30.80 -0.08 0.61
C LYS A 59 -29.76 -0.07 -0.52
N PRO A 60 -30.04 -0.54 -1.74
CA PRO A 60 -29.13 -0.41 -2.87
C PRO A 60 -28.78 1.05 -3.21
N ILE A 61 -29.76 1.97 -3.15
CA ILE A 61 -29.55 3.40 -3.43
C ILE A 61 -28.62 4.03 -2.40
N ILE A 62 -28.89 3.84 -1.11
CA ILE A 62 -28.05 4.37 -0.03
C ILE A 62 -26.65 3.76 -0.09
N SER A 63 -26.54 2.45 -0.34
CA SER A 63 -25.23 1.79 -0.53
C SER A 63 -24.46 2.40 -1.69
N ALA A 64 -25.10 2.69 -2.83
CA ALA A 64 -24.45 3.32 -3.98
C ALA A 64 -23.98 4.76 -3.68
N ILE A 65 -24.76 5.54 -2.93
CA ILE A 65 -24.37 6.90 -2.53
C ILE A 65 -23.14 6.86 -1.60
N VAL A 66 -23.17 5.99 -0.59
CA VAL A 66 -22.04 5.78 0.32
C VAL A 66 -20.81 5.29 -0.44
N PHE A 67 -21.00 4.38 -1.40
CA PHE A 67 -19.93 3.90 -2.27
C PHE A 67 -19.26 5.05 -3.03
N ILE A 68 -20.04 5.92 -3.68
CA ILE A 68 -19.51 7.07 -4.44
C ILE A 68 -18.76 8.03 -3.51
N ALA A 69 -19.31 8.34 -2.34
CA ALA A 69 -18.66 9.21 -1.36
C ALA A 69 -17.31 8.64 -0.89
N LEU A 70 -17.28 7.36 -0.56
CA LEU A 70 -16.07 6.67 -0.14
C LEU A 70 -15.04 6.59 -1.29
N ALA A 71 -15.49 6.35 -2.52
CA ALA A 71 -14.65 6.28 -3.71
C ALA A 71 -13.93 7.59 -3.97
N TYR A 72 -14.63 8.73 -3.83
CA TYR A 72 -14.02 10.04 -3.96
C TYR A 72 -12.88 10.26 -2.96
N VAL A 73 -13.07 9.89 -1.69
CA VAL A 73 -12.03 10.02 -0.66
C VAL A 73 -10.86 9.07 -0.92
N PHE A 74 -11.13 7.83 -1.32
CA PHE A 74 -10.08 6.87 -1.63
C PHE A 74 -9.22 7.27 -2.84
N LEU A 75 -9.81 7.89 -3.87
CA LEU A 75 -9.04 8.42 -4.99
C LEU A 75 -8.00 9.46 -4.53
N LYS A 76 -8.38 10.30 -3.56
CA LYS A 76 -7.45 11.25 -2.92
C LYS A 76 -6.35 10.52 -2.14
N ILE A 77 -6.71 9.52 -1.33
CA ILE A 77 -5.74 8.72 -0.56
C ILE A 77 -4.72 8.05 -1.48
N VAL A 78 -5.17 7.42 -2.58
CA VAL A 78 -4.28 6.75 -3.54
C VAL A 78 -3.25 7.72 -4.12
N LYS A 79 -3.69 8.93 -4.48
CA LYS A 79 -2.79 9.98 -4.99
C LYS A 79 -1.74 10.38 -3.95
N ASP A 80 -2.20 10.76 -2.76
CA ASP A 80 -1.33 11.24 -1.67
C ASP A 80 -0.33 10.15 -1.23
N PHE A 81 -0.75 8.88 -1.20
CA PHE A 81 0.10 7.75 -0.85
C PHE A 81 1.17 7.46 -1.92
N GLY A 82 0.84 7.65 -3.20
CA GLY A 82 1.80 7.56 -4.30
C GLY A 82 2.92 8.58 -4.18
N GLU A 83 2.58 9.84 -3.85
CA GLU A 83 3.55 10.91 -3.62
C GLU A 83 4.39 10.68 -2.35
N LEU A 84 3.79 10.11 -1.30
CA LEU A 84 4.50 9.72 -0.09
C LEU A 84 5.56 8.65 -0.37
N MET A 85 5.23 7.62 -1.14
CA MET A 85 6.16 6.54 -1.50
C MET A 85 7.30 7.01 -2.39
N ASP A 86 7.04 7.98 -3.26
CA ASP A 86 8.11 8.65 -4.00
C ASP A 86 9.10 9.32 -3.05
N GLY A 87 8.60 9.99 -2.00
CA GLY A 87 9.45 10.58 -0.96
C GLY A 87 10.25 9.54 -0.18
N VAL A 88 9.65 8.40 0.15
CA VAL A 88 10.36 7.28 0.83
C VAL A 88 11.46 6.70 -0.06
N ALA A 89 11.18 6.48 -1.34
CA ALA A 89 12.16 6.00 -2.30
C ALA A 89 13.33 7.00 -2.47
N ASP A 90 13.04 8.31 -2.46
CA ASP A 90 14.06 9.37 -2.52
C ASP A 90 14.98 9.34 -1.30
N ILE A 91 14.42 9.13 -0.10
CA ILE A 91 15.21 9.00 1.13
C ILE A 91 16.06 7.73 1.12
N ILE A 92 15.49 6.59 0.72
CA ILE A 92 16.23 5.32 0.67
C ILE A 92 17.40 5.45 -0.30
N ALA A 93 17.16 6.01 -1.48
CA ALA A 93 18.20 6.25 -2.46
C ALA A 93 19.28 7.21 -1.94
N SER A 94 18.91 8.28 -1.24
CA SER A 94 19.88 9.21 -0.65
C SER A 94 20.78 8.56 0.41
N LYS A 95 20.28 7.56 1.14
CA LYS A 95 21.05 6.82 2.16
C LYS A 95 21.91 5.70 1.55
N LEU A 96 21.45 5.06 0.48
CA LEU A 96 22.21 4.04 -0.24
C LEU A 96 23.29 4.65 -1.15
N ALA A 97 23.06 5.86 -1.67
CA ALA A 97 23.99 6.59 -2.52
C ALA A 97 25.14 7.20 -1.71
N LYS A 98 26.05 6.37 -1.19
CA LYS A 98 27.47 6.77 -1.05
C LYS A 98 28.23 6.62 -2.37
N GLU A 99 27.73 5.81 -3.31
CA GLU A 99 28.31 5.64 -4.65
C GLU A 99 27.20 5.63 -5.71
N ARG A 100 27.34 6.52 -6.71
CA ARG A 100 26.68 6.58 -8.03
C ARG A 100 25.42 5.70 -8.22
N ILE A 101 24.28 6.11 -7.67
CA ILE A 101 22.99 5.58 -8.14
C ILE A 101 22.66 6.26 -9.48
N THR A 102 22.63 5.48 -10.56
CA THR A 102 22.12 5.92 -11.87
C THR A 102 20.61 6.19 -11.77
N ASP A 103 20.11 7.21 -12.47
CA ASP A 103 18.68 7.59 -12.49
C ASP A 103 17.74 6.39 -12.79
N ASP A 104 18.21 5.40 -13.54
CA ASP A 104 17.45 4.19 -13.86
C ASP A 104 17.25 3.25 -12.66
N LYS A 105 18.21 3.13 -11.74
CA LYS A 105 18.04 2.35 -10.51
C LYS A 105 17.03 3.05 -9.58
N LEU A 106 17.10 4.37 -9.47
CA LEU A 106 16.15 5.17 -8.69
C LEU A 106 14.70 5.02 -9.21
N LYS A 107 14.52 5.05 -10.54
CA LYS A 107 13.21 4.85 -11.17
C LYS A 107 12.65 3.45 -10.92
N ARG A 108 13.49 2.41 -10.94
CA ARG A 108 13.07 1.03 -10.61
C ARG A 108 12.62 0.94 -9.15
N TYR A 109 13.38 1.49 -8.23
CA TYR A 109 13.06 1.48 -6.81
C TYR A 109 11.73 2.21 -6.50
N ARG A 110 11.57 3.43 -7.03
CA ARG A 110 10.31 4.20 -6.93
C ARG A 110 9.12 3.39 -7.45
N ARG A 111 9.28 2.73 -8.60
CA ARG A 111 8.21 1.93 -9.21
C ARG A 111 7.83 0.72 -8.36
N GLY A 112 8.81 -0.02 -7.84
CA GLY A 112 8.58 -1.17 -6.97
C GLY A 112 7.88 -0.78 -5.67
N LEU A 113 8.37 0.26 -5.00
CA LEU A 113 7.80 0.73 -3.74
C LEU A 113 6.38 1.28 -3.92
N ARG A 114 6.14 2.04 -4.99
CA ARG A 114 4.82 2.54 -5.33
C ARG A 114 3.83 1.42 -5.66
N ALA A 115 4.25 0.40 -6.40
CA ALA A 115 3.40 -0.75 -6.71
C ALA A 115 2.99 -1.50 -5.44
N LEU A 116 3.94 -1.73 -4.52
CA LEU A 116 3.65 -2.37 -3.23
C LEU A 116 2.67 -1.54 -2.39
N ALA A 117 2.88 -0.23 -2.35
CA ALA A 117 2.01 0.65 -1.59
C ALA A 117 0.59 0.73 -2.17
N TYR A 118 0.46 0.79 -3.49
CA TYR A 118 -0.84 0.73 -4.14
C TYR A 118 -1.57 -0.58 -3.88
N LEU A 119 -0.84 -1.70 -3.77
CA LEU A 119 -1.44 -2.96 -3.36
C LEU A 119 -1.97 -2.91 -1.92
N ILE A 120 -1.19 -2.38 -0.97
CA ILE A 120 -1.64 -2.20 0.42
C ILE A 120 -2.86 -1.30 0.50
N VAL A 121 -2.83 -0.14 -0.18
CA VAL A 121 -3.96 0.80 -0.22
C VAL A 121 -5.18 0.16 -0.87
N ALA A 122 -5.02 -0.64 -1.93
CA ALA A 122 -6.12 -1.34 -2.57
C ALA A 122 -6.76 -2.40 -1.65
N ILE A 123 -5.95 -3.14 -0.88
CA ILE A 123 -6.45 -4.09 0.12
C ILE A 123 -7.25 -3.36 1.20
N ILE A 124 -6.70 -2.27 1.75
CA ILE A 124 -7.41 -1.44 2.74
C ILE A 124 -8.71 -0.89 2.15
N ALA A 125 -8.65 -0.36 0.92
CA ALA A 125 -9.83 0.12 0.22
C ALA A 125 -10.88 -0.97 0.09
N TYR A 126 -10.50 -2.17 -0.36
CA TYR A 126 -11.42 -3.29 -0.50
C TYR A 126 -12.15 -3.60 0.81
N LEU A 127 -11.45 -3.60 1.95
CA LEU A 127 -12.08 -3.82 3.26
C LEU A 127 -13.15 -2.77 3.59
N PHE A 128 -12.87 -1.51 3.26
CA PHE A 128 -13.81 -0.41 3.39
C PHE A 128 -15.03 -0.57 2.46
N PHE A 129 -14.81 -0.94 1.21
CA PHE A 129 -15.88 -1.10 0.23
C PHE A 129 -16.70 -2.38 0.41
N LEU A 130 -16.14 -3.43 1.01
CA LEU A 130 -16.76 -4.75 1.12
C LEU A 130 -18.20 -4.73 1.66
N PRO A 131 -18.50 -4.15 2.84
CA PRO A 131 -19.86 -4.16 3.38
C PRO A 131 -20.84 -3.36 2.50
N ILE A 132 -20.35 -2.32 1.81
CA ILE A 132 -21.16 -1.48 0.94
C ILE A 132 -21.47 -2.21 -0.37
N MET A 133 -20.47 -2.85 -0.99
CA MET A 133 -20.63 -3.67 -2.19
C MET A 133 -21.53 -4.87 -1.92
N ALA A 134 -21.35 -5.56 -0.78
CA ALA A 134 -22.20 -6.66 -0.37
C ALA A 134 -23.65 -6.20 -0.12
N GLY A 135 -23.85 -4.97 0.37
CA GLY A 135 -25.15 -4.34 0.52
C GLY A 135 -25.89 -4.09 -0.80
N MET A 136 -25.14 -3.92 -1.91
CA MET A 136 -25.70 -3.83 -3.27
C MET A 136 -25.90 -5.21 -3.90
N SER A 137 -24.82 -5.99 -3.99
CA SER A 137 -24.82 -7.37 -4.50
C SER A 137 -23.56 -8.10 -4.04
N PRO A 138 -23.69 -9.26 -3.34
CA PRO A 138 -22.55 -10.08 -2.93
C PRO A 138 -21.65 -10.50 -4.10
N VAL A 139 -22.21 -10.67 -5.29
CA VAL A 139 -21.47 -11.08 -6.50
C VAL A 139 -20.44 -10.03 -6.90
N ILE A 140 -20.79 -8.74 -6.80
CA ILE A 140 -19.88 -7.64 -7.13
C ILE A 140 -18.68 -7.66 -6.20
N ALA A 141 -18.91 -7.82 -4.88
CA ALA A 141 -17.85 -7.88 -3.90
C ALA A 141 -16.89 -9.07 -4.15
N GLY A 142 -17.43 -10.22 -4.58
CA GLY A 142 -16.64 -11.40 -4.93
C GLY A 142 -15.81 -11.21 -6.20
N ILE A 143 -16.37 -10.64 -7.26
CA ILE A 143 -15.64 -10.37 -8.51
C ILE A 143 -14.48 -9.40 -8.26
N VAL A 144 -14.73 -8.32 -7.53
CA VAL A 144 -13.69 -7.32 -7.20
C VAL A 144 -12.56 -7.97 -6.38
N LEU A 145 -12.88 -8.87 -5.45
CA LEU A 145 -11.88 -9.62 -4.68
C LEU A 145 -10.99 -10.48 -5.58
N ILE A 146 -11.59 -11.24 -6.50
CA ILE A 146 -10.84 -12.10 -7.42
C ILE A 146 -9.88 -11.26 -8.26
N ILE A 147 -10.35 -10.15 -8.82
CA ILE A 147 -9.51 -9.22 -9.59
C ILE A 147 -8.36 -8.70 -8.73
N LEU A 148 -8.64 -8.29 -7.48
CA LEU A 148 -7.64 -7.78 -6.55
C LEU A 148 -6.58 -8.84 -6.21
N VAL A 149 -6.98 -10.09 -6.01
CA VAL A 149 -6.04 -11.20 -5.73
C VAL A 149 -5.14 -11.46 -6.94
N ILE A 150 -5.72 -11.58 -8.14
CA ILE A 150 -4.95 -11.80 -9.36
C ILE A 150 -3.96 -10.66 -9.58
N TRP A 151 -4.43 -9.42 -9.46
CA TRP A 151 -3.59 -8.24 -9.60
C TRP A 151 -2.50 -8.16 -8.52
N GLY A 152 -2.83 -8.52 -7.28
CA GLY A 152 -1.87 -8.59 -6.17
C GLY A 152 -0.74 -9.58 -6.44
N VAL A 153 -1.05 -10.78 -6.93
CA VAL A 153 -0.03 -11.77 -7.34
C VAL A 153 0.88 -11.20 -8.43
N ILE A 154 0.31 -10.56 -9.47
CA ILE A 154 1.08 -9.93 -10.55
C ILE A 154 2.01 -8.83 -9.98
N VAL A 155 1.51 -8.00 -9.08
CA VAL A 155 2.31 -6.93 -8.43
C VAL A 155 3.46 -7.53 -7.63
N LEU A 156 3.23 -8.59 -6.86
CA LEU A 156 4.29 -9.27 -6.10
C LEU A 156 5.37 -9.85 -7.02
N ILE A 157 4.99 -10.50 -8.11
CA ILE A 157 5.94 -11.03 -9.11
C ILE A 157 6.76 -9.88 -9.71
N ASN A 158 6.09 -8.78 -10.10
CA ASN A 158 6.76 -7.61 -10.67
C ASN A 158 7.76 -6.98 -9.70
N ILE A 159 7.40 -6.89 -8.42
CA ILE A 159 8.29 -6.39 -7.36
C ILE A 159 9.51 -7.31 -7.20
N GLY A 160 9.30 -8.63 -7.16
CA GLY A 160 10.39 -9.61 -7.09
C GLY A 160 11.38 -9.48 -8.23
N ASN A 161 10.88 -9.30 -9.46
CA ASN A 161 11.71 -9.06 -10.64
C ASN A 161 12.48 -7.71 -10.58
N ILE A 162 11.89 -6.68 -9.96
CA ILE A 162 12.53 -5.36 -9.81
C ILE A 162 13.70 -5.41 -8.82
N PHE A 163 13.57 -6.19 -7.74
CA PHE A 163 14.56 -6.29 -6.66
C PHE A 163 15.50 -7.50 -6.77
N SER A 164 15.37 -8.32 -7.82
CA SER A 164 16.12 -9.57 -7.98
C SER A 164 17.64 -9.37 -7.88
N ASP A 165 18.18 -8.37 -8.58
CA ASP A 165 19.62 -8.08 -8.62
C ASP A 165 20.16 -7.69 -7.22
N GLU A 166 19.39 -6.91 -6.47
CA GLU A 166 19.76 -6.48 -5.10
C GLU A 166 19.65 -7.61 -4.08
N ILE A 167 18.68 -8.52 -4.23
CA ILE A 167 18.54 -9.71 -3.39
C ILE A 167 19.73 -10.67 -3.61
N GLU A 168 20.18 -10.84 -4.86
CA GLU A 168 21.33 -11.67 -5.20
C GLU A 168 22.65 -11.11 -4.64
N GLU A 169 22.87 -9.79 -4.72
CA GLU A 169 24.01 -9.13 -4.07
C GLU A 169 23.95 -9.28 -2.54
N GLY A 170 22.78 -9.10 -1.93
CA GLY A 170 22.59 -9.29 -0.49
C GLY A 170 22.87 -10.72 -0.02
N ALA A 171 22.41 -11.71 -0.78
CA ALA A 171 22.68 -13.13 -0.52
C ALA A 171 24.17 -13.44 -0.62
N ARG A 172 24.87 -12.93 -1.64
CA ARG A 172 26.33 -13.09 -1.79
C ARG A 172 27.10 -12.47 -0.62
N LEU A 173 26.74 -11.27 -0.18
CA LEU A 173 27.38 -10.61 0.97
C LEU A 173 27.13 -11.36 2.29
N ALA A 174 25.92 -11.89 2.48
CA ALA A 174 25.60 -12.70 3.66
C ALA A 174 26.42 -14.00 3.67
N LEU A 175 26.52 -14.69 2.54
CA LEU A 175 27.34 -15.89 2.38
C LEU A 175 28.83 -15.58 2.62
N ALA A 176 29.37 -14.51 2.02
CA ALA A 176 30.76 -14.11 2.23
C ALA A 176 31.08 -13.74 3.70
N LYS A 177 30.11 -13.19 4.44
CA LYS A 177 30.26 -12.96 5.89
C LYS A 177 30.24 -14.27 6.67
N LEU A 178 29.37 -15.21 6.33
CA LEU A 178 29.30 -16.52 6.97
C LEU A 178 30.58 -17.33 6.73
N GLU A 179 31.12 -17.29 5.51
CA GLU A 179 32.38 -17.95 5.14
C GLU A 179 33.56 -17.36 5.92
N LYS A 180 33.67 -16.03 6.01
CA LYS A 180 34.69 -15.37 6.85
C LYS A 180 34.57 -15.70 8.33
N ILE A 181 33.34 -15.88 8.84
CA ILE A 181 33.11 -16.29 10.23
C ILE A 181 33.52 -17.76 10.43
N SER A 182 33.29 -18.61 9.43
CA SER A 182 33.70 -20.02 9.44
C SER A 182 35.22 -20.16 9.41
N GLU A 183 35.91 -19.51 8.46
CA GLU A 183 37.38 -19.53 8.34
C GLU A 183 38.06 -18.96 9.59
N LYS A 184 37.47 -17.94 10.22
CA LYS A 184 38.02 -17.37 11.45
C LYS A 184 37.92 -18.33 12.63
N LYS A 185 36.83 -19.10 12.73
CA LYS A 185 36.67 -20.14 13.76
C LYS A 185 37.64 -21.30 13.56
N GLU A 186 37.82 -21.73 12.32
CA GLU A 186 38.73 -22.83 11.97
C GLU A 186 40.20 -22.47 12.26
N ASN A 187 40.63 -21.23 11.95
CA ASN A 187 41.97 -20.75 12.29
C ASN A 187 42.20 -20.58 13.81
N GLU A 188 41.18 -20.26 14.60
CA GLU A 188 41.28 -20.17 16.06
C GLU A 188 41.37 -21.56 16.74
N GLU A 189 40.83 -22.62 16.13
CA GLU A 189 41.00 -24.00 16.61
C GLU A 189 42.38 -24.57 16.28
N VAL A 190 42.91 -24.32 15.08
CA VAL A 190 44.24 -24.81 14.65
C VAL A 190 45.41 -24.13 15.36
N THR A 191 45.22 -22.93 15.91
CA THR A 191 46.29 -22.18 16.62
C THR A 191 46.38 -22.54 18.11
N ASN A 192 45.43 -23.31 18.65
CA ASN A 192 45.36 -23.71 20.06
C ASN A 192 45.72 -25.21 20.29
N GLU A 193 46.10 -25.95 19.25
CA GLU A 193 46.77 -27.26 19.33
C GLU A 193 48.29 -27.13 19.16
#